data_AF-A0A8X6LPK0-F1
#
_entry.id   AF-A0A8X6LPK0-F1
#
_cell.length_a   1.000
_cell.length_b   1.000
_cell.length_c   1.000
_cell.angle_alpha   90.00
_cell.angle_beta   90.00
_cell.angle_gamma   90.00
#
_symmetry.space_group_name_H-M   'P 1'
#
loop_
_entity.id
_entity.type
_entity.pdbx_description
1 polymer ?
#
loop_
_entity_poly.entity_id
_entity_poly.type
_entity_poly.pdbx_seq_one_letter_code
_entity_poly.pdbx_strand_id
1 'polypeptide(L)'
;MLLPMLTIYQEYVRNHHYSLQVLAECKQREKFVAILRRLEEKSSLQGRTLETFLTYPMHQVPRYIITLHELLAHTPHNHVERKSLENARAKLEELSRQMHDEVSETENIRKNLATERMIAGGCDILLDVNQVFVRQGSVIQVLGGEKSKLQRARMGKRETEVVRQCFLFTNHMLLCTRSTNGKLHLIEVSGFPSILFCN
;
A
#
# COMPACT_ATOMS: atom_id res chain seq x y z
N MET A 1 29.08 -14.10 -9.31
CA MET A 1 27.66 -13.80 -9.62
C MET A 1 26.81 -14.11 -8.40
N LEU A 2 26.42 -13.11 -7.60
CA LEU A 2 25.51 -13.28 -6.46
C LEU A 2 24.16 -12.55 -6.66
N LEU A 3 24.05 -11.71 -7.69
CA LEU A 3 22.84 -10.93 -7.96
C LEU A 3 21.58 -11.79 -8.17
N PRO A 4 21.63 -12.94 -8.90
CA PRO A 4 20.48 -13.85 -9.01
C PRO A 4 20.10 -14.56 -7.70
N MET A 5 21.00 -14.58 -6.71
CA MET A 5 20.70 -15.12 -5.37
C MET A 5 20.04 -14.07 -4.49
N LEU A 6 20.06 -12.78 -4.88
CA LEU A 6 19.43 -11.71 -4.13
C LEU A 6 17.99 -11.43 -4.59
N THR A 7 17.62 -11.85 -5.81
CA THR A 7 16.23 -11.77 -6.30
C THR A 7 15.27 -12.66 -5.52
N ILE A 8 15.74 -13.69 -4.81
CA ILE A 8 14.88 -14.48 -3.91
C ILE A 8 14.30 -13.64 -2.76
N TYR A 9 15.00 -12.57 -2.35
CA TYR A 9 14.51 -11.66 -1.31
C TYR A 9 13.32 -10.84 -1.79
N GLN A 10 13.27 -10.53 -3.09
CA GLN A 10 12.15 -9.86 -3.72
C GLN A 10 10.89 -10.71 -3.63
N GLU A 11 10.97 -12.00 -3.99
CA GLU A 11 9.85 -12.92 -3.87
C GLU A 11 9.42 -13.11 -2.40
N TYR A 12 10.37 -13.21 -1.48
CA TYR A 12 10.07 -13.31 -0.05
C TYR A 12 9.32 -12.08 0.46
N VAL A 13 9.81 -10.87 0.14
CA VAL A 13 9.21 -9.60 0.57
C VAL A 13 7.81 -9.44 -0.02
N ARG A 14 7.62 -9.77 -1.30
CA ARG A 14 6.32 -9.79 -1.97
C ARG A 14 5.31 -10.71 -1.26
N ASN A 15 5.76 -11.89 -0.83
CA ASN A 15 4.90 -12.90 -0.20
C ASN A 15 4.81 -12.81 1.34
N HIS A 16 5.49 -11.83 1.95
CA HIS A 16 5.59 -11.72 3.40
C HIS A 16 4.20 -11.56 4.06
N HIS A 17 3.33 -10.74 3.47
CA HIS A 17 1.97 -10.54 3.99
C HIS A 17 1.15 -11.85 4.00
N TYR A 18 1.22 -12.66 2.93
CA TYR A 18 0.56 -13.97 2.89
C TYR A 18 1.09 -14.91 3.97
N SER A 19 2.41 -14.89 4.21
CA SER A 19 3.03 -15.69 5.27
C SER A 19 2.49 -15.31 6.65
N LEU A 20 2.29 -14.01 6.91
CA LEU A 20 1.69 -13.54 8.16
C LEU A 20 0.21 -13.90 8.27
N GLN A 21 -0.56 -13.87 7.17
CA GLN A 21 -1.95 -14.31 7.17
C GLN A 21 -2.06 -15.80 7.52
N VAL A 22 -1.28 -16.64 6.86
CA VAL A 22 -1.24 -18.09 7.15
C VAL A 22 -0.83 -18.33 8.60
N LEU A 23 0.15 -17.58 9.13
CA LEU A 23 0.53 -17.66 10.53
C LEU A 23 -0.63 -17.29 11.47
N ALA A 24 -1.40 -16.25 11.15
CA ALA A 24 -2.57 -15.85 11.93
C ALA A 24 -3.66 -16.95 11.92
N GLU A 25 -3.90 -17.60 10.79
CA GLU A 25 -4.79 -18.75 10.68
C GLU A 25 -4.28 -19.95 11.50
N CYS A 26 -2.98 -20.24 11.45
CA CYS A 26 -2.36 -21.29 12.27
C CYS A 26 -2.50 -21.01 13.77
N LYS A 27 -2.44 -19.74 14.19
CA LYS A 27 -2.63 -19.32 15.59
C LYS A 27 -4.06 -19.53 16.12
N GLN A 28 -5.03 -19.85 15.27
CA GLN A 28 -6.37 -20.29 15.70
C GLN A 28 -6.38 -21.74 16.22
N ARG A 29 -5.33 -22.52 15.94
CA ARG A 29 -5.23 -23.93 16.35
C ARG A 29 -4.43 -24.05 17.65
N GLU A 30 -5.07 -24.49 18.73
CA GLU A 30 -4.44 -24.61 20.06
C GLU A 30 -3.15 -25.46 20.05
N LYS A 31 -3.14 -26.57 19.30
CA LYS A 31 -1.96 -27.44 19.16
C LYS A 31 -0.75 -26.70 18.58
N PHE A 32 -0.98 -25.84 17.58
CA PHE A 32 0.08 -25.04 16.97
C PHE A 32 0.58 -23.98 17.94
N VAL A 33 -0.33 -23.28 18.62
CA VAL A 33 0.00 -22.26 19.63
C VAL A 33 0.85 -22.84 20.77
N ALA A 34 0.50 -24.03 21.26
CA ALA A 34 1.26 -24.71 22.31
C ALA A 34 2.70 -25.02 21.88
N ILE A 35 2.89 -25.52 20.64
CA ILE A 35 4.22 -25.76 20.08
C ILE A 35 4.98 -24.44 19.91
N LEU A 36 4.33 -23.42 19.37
CA LEU A 36 4.93 -22.12 19.12
C LEU A 36 5.44 -21.47 20.41
N ARG A 37 4.61 -21.43 21.46
CA ARG A 37 5.02 -20.90 22.78
C ARG A 37 6.24 -21.64 23.34
N ARG A 38 6.21 -22.98 23.31
CA ARG A 38 7.34 -23.80 23.77
C ARG A 38 8.63 -23.50 23.00
N LEU A 39 8.53 -23.14 21.72
CA LEU A 39 9.69 -22.75 20.93
C LEU A 39 10.15 -21.34 21.29
N GLU A 40 9.24 -20.37 21.38
CA GLU A 40 9.49 -18.95 21.68
C GLU A 40 10.04 -18.72 23.10
N GLU A 41 9.72 -19.59 24.06
CA GLU A 41 10.23 -19.56 25.44
C GLU A 41 11.71 -19.94 25.58
N LYS A 42 12.33 -20.47 24.51
CA LYS A 42 13.76 -20.81 24.54
C LYS A 42 14.62 -19.56 24.72
N SER A 43 15.52 -19.58 25.71
CA SER A 43 16.42 -18.46 26.00
C SER A 43 17.26 -18.01 24.79
N SER A 44 17.59 -18.94 23.88
CA SER A 44 18.29 -18.66 22.63
C SER A 44 17.57 -17.68 21.71
N LEU A 45 16.24 -17.56 21.82
CA LEU A 45 15.44 -16.67 20.98
C LEU A 45 15.28 -15.27 21.59
N GLN A 46 15.77 -15.04 22.82
CA GLN A 46 15.74 -13.73 23.47
C GLN A 46 14.34 -13.08 23.49
N GLY A 47 13.29 -13.89 23.66
CA GLY A 47 11.89 -13.42 23.69
C GLY A 47 11.33 -12.97 22.34
N ARG A 48 11.99 -13.27 21.23
CA ARG A 48 11.51 -12.93 19.88
C ARG A 48 10.46 -13.92 19.40
N THR A 49 9.40 -13.39 18.81
CA THR A 49 8.32 -14.20 18.23
C THR A 49 8.68 -14.68 16.83
N LEU A 50 7.95 -15.69 16.34
CA LEU A 50 8.08 -16.14 14.94
C LEU A 50 7.83 -15.00 13.94
N GLU A 51 6.86 -14.11 14.19
CA GLU A 51 6.64 -12.92 13.35
C GLU A 51 7.92 -12.08 13.23
N THR A 52 8.62 -11.88 14.35
CA THR A 52 9.86 -11.11 14.38
C THR A 52 10.90 -11.73 13.46
N PHE A 53 11.08 -13.06 13.53
CA PHE A 53 12.03 -13.76 12.66
C PHE A 53 11.64 -13.69 11.18
N LEU A 54 10.35 -13.73 10.85
CA LEU A 54 9.87 -13.58 9.48
C LEU A 54 10.17 -12.18 8.91
N THR A 55 10.39 -11.15 9.74
CA THR A 55 10.83 -9.84 9.25
C THR A 55 12.30 -9.79 8.88
N TYR A 56 13.14 -10.74 9.31
CA TYR A 56 14.60 -10.62 9.17
C TYR A 56 15.09 -10.61 7.71
N PRO A 57 14.57 -11.48 6.82
CA PRO A 57 14.95 -11.42 5.41
C PRO A 57 14.60 -10.08 4.75
N MET A 58 13.54 -9.39 5.21
CA MET A 58 13.17 -8.06 4.69
C MET A 58 14.25 -7.00 4.95
N HIS A 59 15.00 -7.14 6.05
CA HIS A 59 16.00 -6.18 6.46
C HIS A 59 17.41 -6.51 5.94
N GLN A 60 17.60 -7.66 5.30
CA GLN A 60 18.92 -8.13 4.90
C GLN A 60 19.53 -7.29 3.76
N VAL A 61 18.74 -6.97 2.74
CA VAL A 61 19.19 -6.11 1.62
C VAL A 61 19.54 -4.69 2.12
N PRO A 62 18.67 -4.00 2.91
CA PRO A 62 19.03 -2.73 3.54
C PRO A 62 20.32 -2.80 4.37
N ARG A 63 20.53 -3.88 5.13
CA ARG A 63 21.74 -4.07 5.93
C ARG A 63 22.99 -4.12 5.06
N TYR A 64 22.97 -4.86 3.94
CA TYR A 64 24.11 -4.90 3.02
C TYR A 64 24.43 -3.53 2.43
N ILE A 65 23.42 -2.72 2.12
CA ILE A 65 23.61 -1.34 1.62
C ILE A 65 24.33 -0.50 2.67
N ILE A 66 23.87 -0.51 3.92
CA ILE A 66 24.49 0.23 5.03
C ILE A 66 25.95 -0.21 5.22
N THR A 67 26.19 -1.52 5.27
CA THR A 67 27.54 -2.07 5.41
C THR A 67 28.46 -1.67 4.26
N LEU A 68 27.96 -1.63 3.02
CA LEU A 68 28.76 -1.18 1.87
C LEU A 68 29.03 0.32 1.89
N HIS A 69 28.08 1.13 2.35
CA HIS A 69 28.31 2.57 2.59
C HIS A 69 29.43 2.78 3.61
N GLU A 70 29.37 2.07 4.74
CA GLU A 70 30.39 2.16 5.79
C GLU A 70 31.76 1.67 5.31
N LEU A 71 31.80 0.56 4.58
CA LEU A 71 33.04 0.02 4.01
C LEU A 71 33.65 1.00 2.99
N LEU A 72 32.84 1.61 2.12
CA LEU A 72 33.29 2.61 1.16
C LEU A 72 33.79 3.89 1.83
N ALA A 73 33.22 4.29 2.96
CA ALA A 73 33.69 5.45 3.72
C ALA A 73 35.13 5.24 4.24
N HIS A 74 35.51 3.99 4.52
CA HIS A 74 36.85 3.62 5.00
C HIS A 74 37.78 3.07 3.91
N THR A 75 37.34 3.02 2.66
CA THR A 75 38.15 2.53 1.52
C THR A 75 38.81 3.69 0.78
N PRO A 76 40.15 3.77 0.68
CA PRO A 76 40.83 4.84 -0.06
C PRO A 76 40.40 4.96 -1.53
N HIS A 77 40.45 6.17 -2.09
CA HIS A 77 40.02 6.41 -3.49
C HIS A 77 40.83 5.65 -4.54
N ASN A 78 42.09 5.35 -4.25
CA ASN A 78 43.00 4.60 -5.14
C ASN A 78 42.99 3.08 -4.90
N HIS A 79 42.14 2.58 -4.01
CA HIS A 79 42.07 1.15 -3.70
C HIS A 79 41.48 0.36 -4.87
N VAL A 80 42.10 -0.77 -5.21
CA VAL A 80 41.74 -1.60 -6.37
C VAL A 80 40.27 -2.07 -6.37
N GLU A 81 39.72 -2.34 -5.18
CA GLU A 81 38.32 -2.79 -5.02
C GLU A 81 37.29 -1.65 -4.96
N ARG A 82 37.70 -0.38 -4.90
CA ARG A 82 36.73 0.70 -4.64
C ARG A 82 35.62 0.76 -5.68
N LYS A 83 35.97 0.65 -6.96
CA LYS A 83 34.99 0.64 -8.07
C LYS A 83 34.07 -0.59 -8.01
N SER A 84 34.59 -1.73 -7.56
CA SER A 84 33.81 -2.96 -7.36
C SER A 84 32.76 -2.77 -6.25
N LEU A 85 33.17 -2.16 -5.13
CA LEU A 85 32.29 -1.85 -4.01
C LEU A 85 31.22 -0.81 -4.36
N GLU A 86 31.57 0.24 -5.10
CA GLU A 86 30.61 1.25 -5.59
C GLU A 86 29.55 0.62 -6.51
N ASN A 87 29.97 -0.28 -7.41
CA ASN A 87 29.07 -1.03 -8.28
C ASN A 87 28.16 -1.99 -7.48
N ALA A 88 28.72 -2.72 -6.51
CA ALA A 88 27.94 -3.61 -5.65
C ALA A 88 26.87 -2.83 -4.87
N ARG A 89 27.22 -1.66 -4.34
CA ARG A 89 26.29 -0.78 -3.64
C ARG A 89 25.18 -0.30 -4.57
N ALA A 90 25.52 0.21 -5.75
CA ALA A 90 24.53 0.70 -6.71
C ALA A 90 23.52 -0.38 -7.12
N LYS A 91 23.99 -1.62 -7.35
CA LYS A 91 23.13 -2.76 -7.66
C LYS A 91 22.20 -3.16 -6.51
N LEU A 92 22.69 -3.12 -5.28
CA LEU A 92 21.86 -3.40 -4.09
C LEU A 92 20.82 -2.30 -3.85
N GLU A 93 21.19 -1.04 -4.05
CA GLU A 93 20.25 0.09 -3.99
C GLU A 93 19.16 -0.01 -5.07
N GLU A 94 19.52 -0.43 -6.28
CA GLU A 94 18.55 -0.70 -7.35
C GLU A 94 17.61 -1.84 -7.00
N LEU A 95 18.13 -2.98 -6.53
CA LEU A 95 17.30 -4.09 -6.05
C LEU A 95 16.39 -3.64 -4.90
N SER A 96 16.89 -2.87 -3.95
CA SER A 96 16.08 -2.37 -2.83
C SER A 96 14.95 -1.45 -3.28
N ARG A 97 15.17 -0.64 -4.34
CA ARG A 97 14.10 0.16 -4.95
C ARG A 97 13.05 -0.72 -5.61
N GLN A 98 13.48 -1.67 -6.46
CA GLN A 98 12.58 -2.62 -7.13
C GLN A 98 11.72 -3.40 -6.13
N MET A 99 12.32 -3.89 -5.04
CA MET A 99 11.61 -4.59 -3.96
C MET A 99 10.57 -3.69 -3.27
N HIS A 100 10.86 -2.40 -3.10
CA HIS A 100 9.92 -1.46 -2.49
C HIS A 100 8.76 -1.13 -3.44
N ASP A 101 9.07 -0.88 -4.71
CA ASP A 101 8.09 -0.55 -5.74
C ASP A 101 7.10 -1.71 -5.94
N GLU A 102 7.57 -2.96 -6.00
CA GLU A 102 6.70 -4.13 -6.14
C GLU A 102 5.77 -4.38 -4.94
N VAL A 103 6.25 -4.13 -3.72
CA VAL A 103 5.39 -4.19 -2.52
C VAL A 103 4.30 -3.13 -2.60
N SER A 104 4.68 -1.92 -3.04
CA SER A 104 3.73 -0.83 -3.24
C SER A 104 2.68 -1.19 -4.30
N GLU A 105 3.07 -1.77 -5.43
CA GLU A 105 2.16 -2.23 -6.49
C GLU A 105 1.21 -3.31 -6.00
N THR A 106 1.72 -4.31 -5.27
CA THR A 106 0.90 -5.41 -4.75
C THR A 106 -0.12 -4.90 -3.73
N GLU A 107 0.28 -4.04 -2.79
CA GLU A 107 -0.62 -3.43 -1.82
C GLU A 107 -1.62 -2.48 -2.49
N ASN A 108 -1.20 -1.79 -3.55
CA ASN A 108 -2.05 -0.92 -4.33
C ASN A 108 -3.18 -1.69 -5.02
N ILE A 109 -2.84 -2.76 -5.74
CA ILE A 109 -3.83 -3.67 -6.36
C ILE A 109 -4.80 -4.20 -5.29
N ARG A 110 -4.29 -4.64 -4.13
CA ARG A 110 -5.12 -5.14 -3.02
C ARG A 110 -6.09 -4.09 -2.49
N LYS A 111 -5.66 -2.84 -2.34
CA LYS A 111 -6.52 -1.72 -1.91
C LYS A 111 -7.59 -1.38 -2.96
N ASN A 112 -7.24 -1.41 -4.24
CA ASN A 112 -8.18 -1.17 -5.33
C ASN A 112 -9.27 -2.24 -5.35
N LEU A 113 -8.90 -3.52 -5.30
CA LEU A 113 -9.86 -4.63 -5.22
C LEU A 113 -10.73 -4.58 -3.97
N ALA A 114 -10.17 -4.23 -2.81
CA ALA A 114 -10.96 -4.08 -1.59
C ALA A 114 -12.00 -2.96 -1.72
N THR A 115 -11.62 -1.84 -2.36
CA THR A 115 -12.52 -0.71 -2.61
C THR A 115 -13.61 -1.07 -3.61
N GLU A 116 -13.24 -1.76 -4.70
CA GLU A 116 -14.17 -2.26 -5.72
C GLU A 116 -15.27 -3.14 -5.10
N ARG A 117 -14.90 -4.09 -4.23
CA ARG A 117 -15.84 -4.98 -3.53
C ARG A 117 -16.80 -4.24 -2.59
N MET A 118 -16.44 -3.06 -2.11
CA MET A 118 -17.33 -2.23 -1.28
C MET A 118 -18.37 -1.48 -2.11
N ILE A 119 -18.10 -1.26 -3.41
CA ILE A 119 -18.98 -0.55 -4.34
C ILE A 119 -20.05 -1.51 -4.85
N ALA A 120 -21.31 -1.15 -4.68
CA ALA A 120 -22.45 -1.88 -5.21
C ALA A 120 -22.43 -1.81 -6.75
N GLY A 121 -22.34 -2.97 -7.40
CA GLY A 121 -22.26 -3.08 -8.86
C GLY A 121 -20.85 -3.08 -9.43
N GLY A 122 -19.82 -2.93 -8.58
CA GLY A 122 -18.42 -2.89 -9.00
C GLY A 122 -17.99 -1.54 -9.59
N CYS A 123 -16.71 -1.42 -9.92
CA CYS A 123 -16.13 -0.23 -10.55
C CYS A 123 -14.93 -0.63 -11.42
N ASP A 124 -15.13 -0.76 -12.73
CA ASP A 124 -14.14 -1.31 -13.67
C ASP A 124 -12.82 -0.54 -13.69
N ILE A 125 -12.83 0.76 -13.41
CA ILE A 125 -11.62 1.58 -13.40
C ILE A 125 -10.64 1.06 -12.35
N LEU A 126 -11.14 0.60 -11.20
CA LEU A 126 -10.32 0.01 -10.12
C LEU A 126 -9.66 -1.32 -10.50
N LEU A 127 -10.02 -1.90 -11.65
CA LEU A 127 -9.36 -3.09 -12.21
C LEU A 127 -8.13 -2.73 -13.05
N ASP A 128 -7.91 -1.45 -13.37
CA ASP A 128 -6.68 -0.98 -14.02
C ASP A 128 -5.49 -1.08 -13.05
N VAL A 129 -4.49 -1.86 -13.44
CA VAL A 129 -3.23 -2.05 -12.69
C VAL A 129 -2.44 -0.76 -12.51
N ASN A 130 -2.63 0.24 -13.39
CA ASN A 130 -1.94 1.53 -13.30
C ASN A 130 -2.60 2.51 -12.33
N GLN A 131 -3.79 2.20 -11.81
CA GLN A 131 -4.49 3.10 -10.92
C GLN A 131 -3.91 3.00 -9.51
N VAL A 132 -3.38 4.09 -8.98
CA VAL A 132 -2.77 4.09 -7.63
C VAL A 132 -3.66 4.78 -6.63
N PHE A 133 -4.03 4.09 -5.55
CA PHE A 133 -4.77 4.65 -4.43
C PHE A 133 -3.91 5.67 -3.67
N VAL A 134 -4.41 6.90 -3.57
CA VAL A 134 -3.74 8.01 -2.89
C VAL A 134 -4.31 8.20 -1.50
N ARG A 135 -5.64 8.33 -1.37
CA ARG A 135 -6.28 8.68 -0.08
C ARG A 135 -7.77 8.32 -0.05
N GLN A 136 -8.30 8.08 1.15
CA GLN A 136 -9.75 8.03 1.39
C GLN A 136 -10.16 8.99 2.51
N GLY A 137 -11.40 9.48 2.46
CA GLY A 137 -11.95 10.33 3.51
C GLY A 137 -13.43 10.69 3.30
N SER A 138 -14.03 11.27 4.33
CA SER A 138 -15.37 11.88 4.23
C SER A 138 -15.25 13.31 3.71
N VAL A 139 -16.08 13.67 2.75
CA VAL A 139 -16.17 15.03 2.20
C VAL A 139 -17.60 15.53 2.32
N ILE A 140 -17.77 16.85 2.49
CA ILE A 140 -19.08 17.49 2.49
C ILE A 140 -19.31 18.05 1.09
N GLN A 141 -20.30 17.53 0.39
CA GLN A 141 -20.74 18.06 -0.90
C GLN A 141 -21.83 19.10 -0.65
N VAL A 142 -21.54 20.37 -0.97
CA VAL A 142 -22.52 21.45 -0.92
C VAL A 142 -23.32 21.45 -2.22
N LEU A 143 -24.61 21.15 -2.15
CA LEU A 143 -25.50 21.15 -3.30
C LEU A 143 -26.24 22.50 -3.36
N GLY A 144 -25.77 23.41 -4.21
CA GLY A 144 -26.43 24.67 -4.54
C GLY A 144 -25.48 25.75 -5.07
N GLY A 145 -25.77 26.34 -6.24
CA GLY A 145 -25.16 27.64 -6.57
C GLY A 145 -24.95 28.10 -8.02
N GLU A 146 -25.46 27.49 -9.10
CA GLU A 146 -25.49 28.22 -10.38
C GLU A 146 -26.60 29.28 -10.36
N LYS A 147 -26.26 30.49 -9.90
CA LYS A 147 -27.07 31.67 -10.20
C LYS A 147 -26.77 32.09 -11.63
N SER A 148 -27.65 31.69 -12.55
CA SER A 148 -28.01 32.54 -13.67
C SER A 148 -28.32 33.94 -13.11
N LYS A 149 -27.54 34.93 -13.53
CA LYS A 149 -27.81 36.34 -13.24
C LYS A 149 -29.10 36.70 -13.97
N LEU A 150 -30.26 36.62 -13.30
CA LEU A 150 -31.41 37.53 -13.38
C LEU A 150 -32.61 36.87 -12.68
N GLN A 151 -32.86 37.28 -11.43
CA GLN A 151 -34.16 37.75 -10.93
C GLN A 151 -34.11 37.88 -9.42
N ARG A 152 -34.58 39.03 -8.93
CA ARG A 152 -34.68 39.37 -7.51
C ARG A 152 -35.90 38.67 -6.91
N ALA A 153 -35.78 38.42 -5.61
CA ALA A 153 -36.80 38.14 -4.61
C ALA A 153 -37.08 36.66 -4.26
N ARG A 154 -37.03 36.45 -2.93
CA ARG A 154 -37.61 35.38 -2.09
C ARG A 154 -36.69 34.23 -1.64
N MET A 155 -36.60 34.16 -0.31
CA MET A 155 -36.32 33.03 0.58
C MET A 155 -34.95 32.35 0.44
N GLY A 156 -34.18 32.38 1.54
CA GLY A 156 -32.88 31.73 1.67
C GLY A 156 -32.95 30.25 1.25
N LYS A 157 -32.34 29.94 0.11
CA LYS A 157 -32.21 28.57 -0.37
C LYS A 157 -31.23 27.88 0.57
N ARG A 158 -31.74 26.97 1.39
CA ARG A 158 -30.95 26.16 2.32
C ARG A 158 -29.98 25.33 1.47
N GLU A 159 -28.69 25.65 1.52
CA GLU A 159 -27.66 24.83 0.89
C GLU A 159 -27.76 23.43 1.51
N THR A 160 -28.02 22.42 0.67
CA THR A 160 -28.10 21.05 1.16
C THR A 160 -26.70 20.47 1.16
N GLU A 161 -26.09 20.42 2.34
CA GLU A 161 -24.83 19.75 2.58
C GLU A 161 -25.06 18.24 2.71
N VAL A 162 -24.31 17.45 1.94
CA VAL A 162 -24.41 15.99 1.99
C VAL A 162 -23.02 15.39 2.20
N VAL A 163 -22.87 14.60 3.25
CA VAL A 163 -21.63 13.87 3.51
C VAL A 163 -21.49 12.72 2.51
N ARG A 164 -20.35 12.68 1.83
CA ARG A 164 -19.95 11.65 0.87
C ARG A 164 -18.67 10.98 1.32
N GLN A 165 -18.44 9.77 0.83
CA GLN A 165 -17.16 9.10 0.95
C GLN A 165 -16.38 9.30 -0.35
N CYS A 166 -15.15 9.78 -0.23
CA CYS A 166 -14.27 10.07 -1.34
C CYS A 166 -13.08 9.11 -1.34
N PHE A 167 -12.76 8.57 -2.51
CA PHE A 167 -11.57 7.78 -2.77
C PHE A 167 -10.78 8.47 -3.88
N LEU A 168 -9.58 8.92 -3.55
CA LEU A 168 -8.66 9.58 -4.46
C LEU A 168 -7.64 8.57 -4.96
N PHE A 169 -7.50 8.52 -6.28
CA PHE A 169 -6.49 7.78 -7.01
C PHE A 169 -5.67 8.76 -7.86
N THR A 170 -4.57 8.30 -8.46
CA THR A 170 -3.69 9.13 -9.29
C THR A 170 -4.43 9.88 -10.40
N ASN A 171 -5.30 9.18 -11.13
CA ASN A 171 -6.00 9.75 -12.29
C ASN A 171 -7.49 10.01 -12.04
N HIS A 172 -8.03 9.48 -10.94
CA HIS A 172 -9.47 9.40 -10.71
C HIS A 172 -9.82 9.73 -9.27
N MET A 173 -10.92 10.45 -9.08
CA MET A 173 -11.57 10.61 -7.79
C MET A 173 -12.97 10.01 -7.86
N LEU A 174 -13.25 9.06 -6.95
CA LEU A 174 -14.55 8.42 -6.82
C LEU A 174 -15.31 9.04 -5.64
N LEU A 175 -16.55 9.45 -5.90
CA LEU A 175 -17.48 9.91 -4.87
C LEU A 175 -18.59 8.89 -4.68
N CYS A 176 -18.75 8.45 -3.44
CA CYS A 176 -19.70 7.42 -3.04
C CYS A 176 -20.65 7.91 -1.96
N THR A 177 -21.85 7.36 -1.95
CA THR A 177 -22.81 7.45 -0.86
C THR A 177 -22.83 6.12 -0.11
N ARG A 178 -22.87 6.16 1.22
CA ARG A 178 -22.92 4.94 2.02
C ARG A 178 -24.37 4.58 2.31
N SER A 179 -24.79 3.40 1.86
CA SER A 179 -26.09 2.83 2.19
C SER A 179 -26.13 2.36 3.64
N THR A 180 -27.34 2.22 4.20
CA THR A 180 -27.58 1.62 5.53
C THR A 180 -27.01 0.20 5.64
N ASN A 181 -26.86 -0.48 4.50
CA ASN A 181 -26.37 -1.85 4.39
C ASN A 181 -24.83 -1.91 4.42
N GLY A 182 -24.16 -0.76 4.56
CA GLY A 182 -22.70 -0.64 4.55
C GLY A 182 -22.05 -0.59 3.17
N LYS A 183 -22.78 -0.93 2.09
CA LYS A 183 -22.31 -0.81 0.70
C LYS A 183 -22.21 0.65 0.25
N LEU A 184 -21.28 0.89 -0.66
CA LEU A 184 -21.05 2.18 -1.30
C LEU A 184 -21.75 2.23 -2.65
N HIS A 185 -22.43 3.32 -2.95
CA HIS A 185 -23.01 3.58 -4.26
C HIS A 185 -22.29 4.76 -4.89
N LEU A 186 -21.71 4.56 -6.08
CA LEU A 186 -21.13 5.64 -6.86
C LEU A 186 -22.20 6.69 -7.16
N ILE A 187 -21.84 7.96 -7.05
CA ILE A 187 -22.72 9.05 -7.47
C ILE A 187 -22.72 9.07 -9.00
N GLU A 188 -23.83 9.44 -9.61
CA GLU A 188 -23.88 9.83 -11.02
C GLU A 188 -23.90 11.36 -11.12
N VAL A 189 -22.96 11.94 -11.84
CA VAL A 189 -23.01 13.35 -12.23
C VAL A 189 -23.41 13.37 -13.70
N SER A 190 -24.62 13.87 -13.98
CA SER A 190 -25.15 14.05 -15.35
C SER A 190 -25.15 12.79 -16.23
N GLY A 191 -25.55 11.64 -15.67
CA GLY A 191 -25.71 10.39 -16.43
C GLY A 191 -24.42 9.63 -16.71
N PHE A 192 -23.29 10.08 -16.15
CA PHE A 192 -22.03 9.35 -16.13
C PHE A 192 -21.63 9.04 -14.69
N PRO A 193 -20.99 7.88 -14.43
CA PRO A 193 -20.43 7.60 -13.11
C PRO A 193 -19.49 8.74 -12.71
N SER A 194 -19.57 9.21 -11.46
CA SER A 194 -18.81 10.35 -10.93
C SER A 194 -17.34 10.01 -10.74
N ILE A 195 -16.67 9.75 -11.85
CA ILE A 195 -15.22 9.69 -11.95
C ILE A 195 -14.78 11.08 -12.35
N LEU A 196 -14.32 11.84 -11.37
CA LEU A 196 -13.67 13.11 -11.64
C LEU A 196 -12.23 12.79 -12.03
N PHE A 197 -11.84 13.18 -13.24
CA PHE A 197 -10.45 13.07 -13.69
C PHE A 197 -9.61 14.13 -12.96
N CYS A 198 -8.53 13.69 -12.32
CA CYS A 198 -7.54 14.59 -11.75
C CYS A 198 -6.56 14.97 -12.87
N ASN A 199 -6.57 16.24 -13.30
CA ASN A 199 -5.55 16.81 -14.21
C ASN A 199 -4.28 17.16 -13.45
#